data_AF-A0A653BZQ7-F1
#
_entry.id   AF-A0A653BZQ7-F1
#
_cell.length_a   1.000
_cell.length_b   1.000
_cell.length_c   1.000
_cell.angle_alpha   90.00
_cell.angle_beta   90.00
_cell.angle_gamma   90.00
#
_symmetry.space_group_name_H-M   'P 1'
#
loop_
_entity.id
_entity.type
_entity.pdbx_description
1 polymer ?
#
loop_
_entity_poly.entity_id
_entity_poly.type
_entity_poly.pdbx_seq_one_letter_code
_entity_poly.pdbx_strand_id
1 'polypeptide(L)'
;MSLKITFNSWRFKEKIRNLFDMEASINQHLTDDYTEVYRSLPLKLQLAYGVGHVLNDVCASMWFTYLLVFFHLVLEFSNWQTGFLLLVGQVADALATPFVGYHSDQSDGFCFWRYGRRKIWHLLGVVCVLSTFPFIFAPCIGCERSGRSAQMFYYCTFIVIFQFGWAAVQISHLSLIPELTPNEHDRTKLTAIRYCFTVISNVLVYIITWIVLHMNDGETNKIGPSDGPKFQHVVWSVLSLGVVCSVIFHVYVKEWDNDVSQNVRGSQLRTSVRDLLLSCKVYQVAAVYMSSRLFVNLTQVFIPLYLHETLEMPASSLASVPLIMFLGSLVTSLFIEKINRCCGRKLTYTLGALLGITACVWIRIGSEPELPVG
;
A
#
# COMPACT_ATOMS: atom_id res chain seq x y z
N MET A 1 48.64 25.58 71.63
CA MET A 1 48.09 26.04 70.34
C MET A 1 47.05 25.02 69.89
N SER A 2 45.76 25.25 70.16
CA SER A 2 44.67 24.31 69.84
C SER A 2 43.69 25.01 68.91
N LEU A 3 43.73 24.66 67.62
CA LEU A 3 42.83 25.20 66.60
C LEU A 3 41.47 24.47 66.69
N LYS A 4 40.44 25.16 67.17
CA LYS A 4 39.04 24.71 67.06
C LYS A 4 38.56 24.97 65.62
N ILE A 5 38.54 23.94 64.79
CA ILE A 5 37.85 23.95 63.50
C ILE A 5 36.34 23.83 63.78
N THR A 6 35.63 24.95 63.70
CA THR A 6 34.16 24.96 63.83
C THR A 6 33.56 24.60 62.48
N PHE A 7 33.18 23.32 62.31
CA PHE A 7 32.49 22.86 61.11
C PHE A 7 31.09 23.48 61.08
N ASN A 8 30.85 24.38 60.12
CA ASN A 8 29.58 25.09 59.99
C ASN A 8 28.50 24.18 59.40
N SER A 9 27.97 23.28 60.24
CA SER A 9 26.98 22.22 59.96
C SER A 9 25.78 22.70 59.11
N TRP A 10 25.40 23.97 59.26
CA TRP A 10 24.26 24.55 58.56
C TRP A 10 24.49 24.70 57.05
N ARG A 11 25.65 25.24 56.63
CA ARG A 11 26.01 25.36 55.20
C ARG A 11 26.17 24.01 54.51
N PHE A 12 26.59 22.98 55.24
CA PHE A 12 26.72 21.62 54.70
C PHE A 12 25.34 20.98 54.47
N LYS A 13 24.41 21.13 55.41
CA LYS A 13 23.03 20.67 55.27
C LYS A 13 22.30 21.34 54.10
N GLU A 14 22.52 22.64 53.89
CA GLU A 14 21.91 23.38 52.79
C GLU A 14 22.45 22.93 51.42
N LYS A 15 23.75 22.68 51.32
CA LYS A 15 24.37 22.17 50.09
C LYS A 15 23.90 20.76 49.73
N ILE A 16 23.68 19.90 50.72
CA ILE A 16 23.10 18.56 50.52
C ILE A 16 21.65 18.65 50.05
N ARG A 17 20.85 19.55 50.64
CA ARG A 17 19.46 19.75 50.22
C ARG A 17 19.36 20.18 48.75
N ASN A 18 20.18 21.14 48.33
CA ASN A 18 20.20 21.59 46.93
C ASN A 18 20.63 20.49 45.95
N LEU A 19 21.51 19.57 46.37
CA LEU A 19 21.89 18.41 45.54
C LEU A 19 20.72 17.43 45.38
N PHE A 20 19.97 17.17 46.45
CA PHE A 20 18.77 16.33 46.38
C PHE A 20 17.65 16.96 45.55
N ASP A 21 17.44 18.28 45.67
CA ASP A 21 16.44 18.99 44.86
C ASP A 21 16.83 19.00 43.38
N MET A 22 18.13 19.13 43.07
CA MET A 22 18.65 19.04 41.71
C MET A 22 18.51 17.63 41.14
N GLU A 23 18.82 16.59 41.91
CA GLU A 23 18.64 15.18 41.51
C GLU A 23 17.16 14.82 41.31
N ALA A 24 16.27 15.32 42.17
CA ALA A 24 14.83 15.17 42.02
C ALA A 24 14.31 15.89 40.76
N SER A 25 14.79 17.11 40.49
CA SER A 25 14.45 17.85 39.26
C SER A 25 14.95 17.15 38.00
N ILE A 26 16.18 16.61 38.01
CA ILE A 26 16.74 15.83 36.89
C ILE A 26 15.93 14.54 36.68
N ASN A 27 15.60 13.81 37.74
CA ASN A 27 14.78 12.61 37.64
C ASN A 27 13.37 12.93 37.15
N GLN A 28 12.75 14.03 37.61
CA GLN A 28 11.43 14.44 37.15
C GLN A 28 11.45 14.85 35.67
N HIS A 29 12.48 15.60 35.23
CA HIS A 29 12.67 15.92 33.81
C HIS A 29 12.88 14.68 32.95
N LEU A 30 13.69 13.72 33.41
CA LEU A 30 13.86 12.43 32.75
C LEU A 30 12.51 11.69 32.65
N THR A 31 11.74 11.66 33.74
CA THR A 31 10.44 10.97 33.79
C THR A 31 9.40 11.63 32.88
N ASP A 32 9.40 12.96 32.78
CA ASP A 32 8.55 13.72 31.86
C ASP A 32 8.96 13.46 30.40
N ASP A 33 10.26 13.47 30.07
CA ASP A 33 10.76 13.07 28.75
C ASP A 33 10.37 11.63 28.40
N TYR A 34 10.48 10.69 29.35
CA TYR A 34 10.05 9.30 29.15
C TYR A 34 8.53 9.21 28.96
N THR A 35 7.73 9.90 29.76
CA THR A 35 6.25 9.82 29.65
C THR A 35 5.71 10.51 28.40
N GLU A 36 6.37 11.56 27.89
CA GLU A 36 6.02 12.20 26.63
C GLU A 36 6.28 11.27 25.42
N VAL A 37 7.37 10.48 25.47
CA VAL A 37 7.71 9.44 24.47
C VAL A 37 6.69 8.29 24.44
N TYR A 38 6.00 8.01 25.55
CA TYR A 38 5.02 6.90 25.67
C TYR A 38 3.56 7.30 25.41
N ARG A 39 3.27 8.55 25.03
CA ARG A 39 1.88 8.96 24.76
C ARG A 39 1.36 8.26 23.50
N SER A 40 0.30 7.46 23.66
CA SER A 40 -0.34 6.76 22.56
C SER A 40 -0.90 7.73 21.53
N LEU A 41 -0.78 7.39 20.24
CA LEU A 41 -1.25 8.28 19.18
C LEU A 41 -2.77 8.49 19.26
N PRO A 42 -3.28 9.72 19.10
CA PRO A 42 -4.71 9.95 19.10
C PRO A 42 -5.36 9.22 17.93
N LEU A 43 -6.52 8.59 18.17
CA LEU A 43 -7.26 7.81 17.16
C LEU A 43 -7.50 8.61 15.87
N LYS A 44 -7.78 9.91 15.98
CA LYS A 44 -7.95 10.80 14.82
C LYS A 44 -6.74 10.80 13.88
N LEU A 45 -5.53 10.83 14.44
CA LEU A 45 -4.29 10.80 13.67
C LEU A 45 -4.05 9.41 13.07
N GLN A 46 -4.36 8.35 13.80
CA GLN A 46 -4.24 6.97 13.31
C GLN A 46 -5.17 6.72 12.11
N LEU A 47 -6.43 7.17 12.18
CA LEU A 47 -7.40 7.07 11.09
C LEU A 47 -7.02 7.97 9.91
N ALA A 48 -6.59 9.22 10.17
CA ALA A 48 -6.12 10.13 9.14
C ALA A 48 -4.89 9.58 8.39
N TYR A 49 -3.98 8.93 9.10
CA TYR A 49 -2.86 8.21 8.49
C TYR A 49 -3.37 7.06 7.60
N GLY A 50 -4.29 6.23 8.13
CA GLY A 50 -4.85 5.10 7.39
C GLY A 50 -5.46 5.46 6.04
N VAL A 51 -6.22 6.55 5.97
CA VAL A 51 -6.86 6.99 4.72
C VAL A 51 -5.88 7.51 3.66
N GLY A 52 -4.64 7.84 4.03
CA GLY A 52 -3.64 8.38 3.11
C GLY A 52 -3.29 7.44 1.95
N HIS A 53 -3.42 6.12 2.16
CA HIS A 53 -3.10 5.14 1.12
C HIS A 53 -4.30 4.73 0.25
N VAL A 54 -5.52 5.17 0.60
CA VAL A 54 -6.76 4.72 -0.07
C VAL A 54 -6.76 5.00 -1.57
N LEU A 55 -6.22 6.14 -2.02
CA LEU A 55 -6.12 6.46 -3.45
C LEU A 55 -5.31 5.39 -4.21
N ASN A 56 -4.17 4.98 -3.68
CA ASN A 56 -3.41 3.88 -4.27
C ASN A 56 -4.23 2.59 -4.20
N ASP A 57 -4.79 2.24 -3.05
CA ASP A 57 -5.51 0.97 -2.89
C ASP A 57 -6.66 0.80 -3.90
N VAL A 58 -7.48 1.82 -4.11
CA VAL A 58 -8.58 1.76 -5.10
C VAL A 58 -8.05 1.68 -6.54
N CYS A 59 -6.98 2.40 -6.88
CA CYS A 59 -6.33 2.31 -8.18
C CYS A 59 -5.68 0.93 -8.40
N ALA A 60 -5.15 0.30 -7.35
CA ALA A 60 -4.58 -1.05 -7.39
C ALA A 60 -5.62 -2.10 -7.73
N SER A 61 -6.79 -2.02 -7.10
CA SER A 61 -7.89 -2.93 -7.38
C SER A 61 -8.28 -2.87 -8.85
N MET A 62 -8.39 -1.65 -9.39
CA MET A 62 -8.65 -1.43 -10.81
C MET A 62 -7.52 -1.94 -11.71
N TRP A 63 -6.27 -1.63 -11.37
CA TRP A 63 -5.07 -2.05 -12.11
C TRP A 63 -4.93 -3.57 -12.19
N PHE A 64 -4.96 -4.26 -11.04
CA PHE A 64 -4.77 -5.71 -11.03
C PHE A 64 -5.98 -6.43 -11.58
N THR A 65 -7.22 -6.03 -11.28
CA THR A 65 -8.39 -6.80 -11.70
C THR A 65 -8.85 -6.46 -13.11
N TYR A 66 -8.82 -5.19 -13.53
CA TYR A 66 -9.54 -4.74 -14.72
C TYR A 66 -8.66 -4.23 -15.86
N LEU A 67 -7.35 -4.07 -15.67
CA LEU A 67 -6.46 -3.60 -16.74
C LEU A 67 -6.49 -4.54 -17.95
N LEU A 68 -6.30 -5.85 -17.75
CA LEU A 68 -6.28 -6.79 -18.87
C LEU A 68 -7.66 -6.89 -19.54
N VAL A 69 -8.74 -6.90 -18.75
CA VAL A 69 -10.13 -6.87 -19.26
C VAL A 69 -10.35 -5.66 -20.15
N PHE A 70 -9.97 -4.47 -19.68
CA PHE A 70 -10.17 -3.23 -20.42
C PHE A 70 -9.35 -3.20 -21.71
N PHE A 71 -8.05 -3.49 -21.65
CA PHE A 71 -7.21 -3.45 -22.84
C PHE A 71 -7.57 -4.54 -23.85
N HIS A 72 -7.86 -5.76 -23.38
CA HIS A 72 -8.13 -6.89 -24.25
C HIS A 72 -9.55 -6.90 -24.81
N LEU A 73 -10.57 -6.70 -23.97
CA LEU A 73 -11.97 -6.88 -24.36
C LEU A 73 -12.66 -5.57 -24.78
N VAL A 74 -12.24 -4.43 -24.22
CA VAL A 74 -12.86 -3.12 -24.55
C VAL A 74 -12.10 -2.41 -25.65
N LEU A 75 -10.76 -2.32 -25.54
CA LEU A 75 -9.93 -1.67 -26.54
C LEU A 75 -9.37 -2.63 -27.60
N GLU A 76 -9.71 -3.92 -27.51
CA GLU A 76 -9.38 -4.95 -28.49
C GLU A 76 -7.85 -5.06 -28.77
N PHE A 77 -7.02 -4.87 -27.74
CA PHE A 77 -5.57 -5.12 -27.82
C PHE A 77 -5.30 -6.62 -27.88
N SER A 78 -4.34 -7.01 -28.72
CA SER A 78 -3.95 -8.41 -28.77
C SER A 78 -3.34 -8.83 -27.43
N ASN A 79 -3.41 -10.13 -27.11
CA ASN A 79 -2.96 -10.68 -25.82
C ASN A 79 -1.52 -10.28 -25.50
N TRP A 80 -0.65 -10.27 -26.52
CA TRP A 80 0.73 -9.81 -26.42
C TRP A 80 0.81 -8.33 -26.01
N GLN A 81 0.04 -7.44 -26.66
CA GLN A 81 0.11 -6.01 -26.38
C GLN A 81 -0.44 -5.68 -24.99
N THR A 82 -1.56 -6.29 -24.60
CA THR A 82 -2.17 -6.15 -23.27
C THR A 82 -1.22 -6.62 -22.17
N GLY A 83 -0.63 -7.81 -22.33
CA GLY A 83 0.37 -8.33 -21.40
C GLY A 83 1.65 -7.47 -21.34
N PHE A 84 2.08 -6.93 -22.47
CA PHE A 84 3.24 -6.03 -22.54
C PHE A 84 3.00 -4.72 -21.76
N LEU A 85 1.81 -4.12 -21.86
CA LEU A 85 1.46 -2.93 -21.08
C LEU A 85 1.50 -3.20 -19.58
N LEU A 86 0.97 -4.34 -19.13
CA LEU A 86 1.08 -4.76 -17.73
C LEU A 86 2.56 -4.93 -17.30
N LEU A 87 3.39 -5.56 -18.15
CA LEU A 87 4.83 -5.76 -17.91
C LEU A 87 5.57 -4.42 -17.78
N VAL A 88 5.32 -3.46 -18.66
CA VAL A 88 5.88 -2.11 -18.57
C VAL A 88 5.57 -1.49 -17.21
N GLY A 89 4.34 -1.67 -16.74
CA GLY A 89 3.95 -1.23 -15.40
C GLY A 89 4.78 -1.88 -14.29
N GLN A 90 4.96 -3.20 -14.32
CA GLN A 90 5.76 -3.91 -13.30
C GLN A 90 7.23 -3.45 -13.30
N VAL A 91 7.83 -3.27 -14.48
CA VAL A 91 9.21 -2.80 -14.61
C VAL A 91 9.35 -1.36 -14.09
N ALA A 92 8.40 -0.49 -14.43
CA ALA A 92 8.40 0.89 -13.97
C ALA A 92 8.30 0.98 -12.43
N ASP A 93 7.44 0.19 -11.79
CA ASP A 93 7.31 0.13 -10.33
C ASP A 93 8.59 -0.40 -9.65
N ALA A 94 9.19 -1.44 -10.22
CA ALA A 94 10.44 -2.03 -9.73
C ALA A 94 11.61 -1.04 -9.74
N LEU A 95 11.64 -0.11 -10.71
CA LEU A 95 12.63 0.96 -10.80
C LEU A 95 12.27 2.17 -9.94
N ALA A 96 10.99 2.57 -9.93
CA ALA A 96 10.53 3.75 -9.20
C ALA A 96 10.61 3.57 -7.69
N THR A 97 10.31 2.38 -7.17
CA THR A 97 10.31 2.08 -5.73
C THR A 97 11.66 2.38 -5.04
N PRO A 98 12.81 1.83 -5.48
CA PRO A 98 14.10 2.16 -4.88
C PRO A 98 14.52 3.61 -5.13
N PHE A 99 14.19 4.18 -6.30
CA PHE A 99 14.46 5.58 -6.62
C PHE A 99 13.78 6.53 -5.63
N VAL A 100 12.47 6.37 -5.44
CA VAL A 100 11.68 7.15 -4.46
C VAL A 100 12.18 6.89 -3.05
N GLY A 101 12.48 5.64 -2.68
CA GLY A 101 13.00 5.32 -1.34
C GLY A 101 14.29 6.07 -1.02
N TYR A 102 15.25 6.06 -1.95
CA TYR A 102 16.52 6.76 -1.78
C TYR A 102 16.36 8.29 -1.73
N HIS A 103 15.58 8.87 -2.64
CA HIS A 103 15.43 10.33 -2.73
C HIS A 103 14.50 10.93 -1.67
N SER A 104 13.46 10.19 -1.25
CA SER A 104 12.57 10.63 -0.18
C SER A 104 13.26 10.67 1.18
N ASP A 105 14.30 9.86 1.39
CA ASP A 105 15.14 9.92 2.58
C ASP A 105 16.06 11.16 2.61
N GLN A 106 16.50 11.65 1.45
CA GLN A 106 17.56 12.67 1.33
C GLN A 106 17.07 14.10 1.09
N SER A 107 15.78 14.31 0.86
CA SER A 107 15.29 15.62 0.42
C SER A 107 15.26 16.67 1.56
N ASP A 108 16.42 17.19 1.93
CA ASP A 108 16.59 18.35 2.82
C ASP A 108 16.48 19.70 2.08
N GLY A 109 16.36 19.69 0.75
CA GLY A 109 16.52 20.88 -0.10
C GLY A 109 15.30 21.34 -0.91
N PHE A 110 14.11 20.74 -0.75
CA PHE A 110 12.93 21.21 -1.47
C PHE A 110 12.39 22.51 -0.84
N CYS A 111 12.06 23.49 -1.68
CA CYS A 111 11.66 24.87 -1.31
C CYS A 111 10.43 24.98 -0.37
N PHE A 112 9.79 23.86 -0.01
CA PHE A 112 8.62 23.75 0.86
C PHE A 112 8.97 23.23 2.25
N TRP A 113 10.01 23.79 2.89
CA TRP A 113 10.55 23.38 4.19
C TRP A 113 9.46 23.07 5.24
N ARG A 114 8.34 23.81 5.24
CA ARG A 114 7.28 23.67 6.26
C ARG A 114 6.24 22.56 6.02
N TYR A 115 6.24 21.88 4.87
CA TYR A 115 5.18 20.90 4.55
C TYR A 115 5.50 19.46 5.00
N GLY A 116 6.78 19.17 5.26
CA GLY A 116 7.27 17.83 5.60
C GLY A 116 7.84 17.08 4.39
N ARG A 117 8.98 16.43 4.59
CA ARG A 117 9.76 15.72 3.56
C ARG A 117 8.94 14.60 2.93
N ARG A 118 8.35 13.74 3.76
CA ARG A 118 7.58 12.57 3.29
C ARG A 118 6.27 13.01 2.66
N LYS A 119 5.63 14.03 3.23
CA LYS A 119 4.38 14.57 2.68
C LYS A 119 4.55 15.20 1.29
N ILE A 120 5.70 15.79 0.96
CA ILE A 120 5.94 16.32 -0.39
C ILE A 120 5.99 15.19 -1.42
N TRP A 121 6.73 14.11 -1.14
CA TRP A 121 6.78 12.93 -2.01
C TRP A 121 5.42 12.26 -2.14
N HIS A 122 4.66 12.19 -1.05
CA HIS A 122 3.29 11.71 -1.07
C HIS A 122 2.42 12.57 -1.99
N LEU A 123 2.45 13.90 -1.84
CA LEU A 123 1.65 14.82 -2.65
C LEU A 123 2.02 14.75 -4.13
N LEU A 124 3.32 14.69 -4.45
CA LEU A 124 3.80 14.49 -5.81
C LEU A 124 3.22 13.20 -6.41
N GLY A 125 3.25 12.11 -5.64
CA GLY A 125 2.67 10.85 -6.07
C GLY A 125 1.17 10.91 -6.31
N VAL A 126 0.41 11.55 -5.40
CA VAL A 126 -1.03 11.78 -5.54
C VAL A 126 -1.33 12.56 -6.83
N VAL A 127 -0.60 13.65 -7.10
CA VAL A 127 -0.77 14.44 -8.32
C VAL A 127 -0.49 13.60 -9.57
N CYS A 128 0.60 12.84 -9.59
CA CYS A 128 0.92 11.93 -10.68
C CYS A 128 -0.22 10.93 -10.94
N VAL A 129 -0.69 10.22 -9.90
CA VAL A 129 -1.78 9.24 -10.01
C VAL A 129 -3.06 9.87 -10.54
N LEU A 130 -3.50 11.00 -9.97
CA LEU A 130 -4.72 11.69 -10.40
C LEU A 130 -4.64 12.20 -11.84
N SER A 131 -3.45 12.64 -12.27
CA SER A 131 -3.23 13.16 -13.62
C SER A 131 -3.14 12.08 -14.70
N THR A 132 -2.85 10.82 -14.36
CA THR A 132 -2.60 9.78 -15.37
C THR A 132 -3.59 8.63 -15.35
N PHE A 133 -4.13 8.27 -14.19
CA PHE A 133 -5.02 7.11 -14.05
C PHE A 133 -6.30 7.20 -14.89
N PRO A 134 -6.99 8.36 -15.03
CA PRO A 134 -8.14 8.50 -15.93
C PRO A 134 -7.83 8.12 -17.38
N PHE A 135 -6.62 8.45 -17.85
CA PHE A 135 -6.20 8.24 -19.24
C PHE A 135 -5.84 6.78 -19.54
N ILE A 136 -5.50 5.98 -18.52
CA ILE A 136 -5.21 4.55 -18.69
C ILE A 136 -6.48 3.77 -19.07
N PHE A 137 -7.62 4.14 -18.48
CA PHE A 137 -8.92 3.49 -18.71
C PHE A 137 -9.80 4.23 -19.73
N ALA A 138 -9.23 5.14 -20.51
CA ALA A 138 -9.94 5.90 -21.55
C ALA A 138 -9.49 5.46 -22.95
N PRO A 139 -10.34 5.61 -23.97
CA PRO A 139 -9.89 5.59 -25.36
C PRO A 139 -8.75 6.60 -25.59
N CYS A 140 -7.81 6.30 -26.49
CA CYS A 140 -6.66 7.17 -26.71
C CYS A 140 -7.08 8.52 -27.29
N ILE A 141 -6.93 9.59 -26.52
CA ILE A 141 -7.32 10.94 -26.95
C ILE A 141 -6.39 11.40 -28.07
N GLY A 142 -6.97 11.70 -29.24
CA GLY A 142 -6.22 12.19 -30.40
C GLY A 142 -5.41 11.12 -31.14
N CYS A 143 -5.42 9.86 -30.70
CA CYS A 143 -4.73 8.76 -31.38
C CYS A 143 -5.61 7.51 -31.65
N GLU A 144 -6.93 7.64 -31.52
CA GLU A 144 -7.91 6.55 -31.77
C GLU A 144 -7.76 5.90 -33.15
N ARG A 145 -7.51 6.71 -34.20
CA ARG A 145 -7.31 6.22 -35.58
C ARG A 145 -5.85 5.97 -35.94
N SER A 146 -4.92 6.19 -35.00
CA SER A 146 -3.50 5.97 -35.23
C SER A 146 -3.16 4.49 -35.19
N GLY A 147 -2.00 4.13 -35.76
CA GLY A 147 -1.49 2.76 -35.70
C GLY A 147 -1.30 2.28 -34.25
N ARG A 148 -1.38 0.96 -34.06
CA ARG A 148 -1.37 0.34 -32.72
C ARG A 148 -0.12 0.67 -31.90
N SER A 149 1.03 0.81 -32.54
CA SER A 149 2.28 1.22 -31.88
C SER A 149 2.21 2.62 -31.26
N ALA A 150 1.50 3.56 -31.90
CA ALA A 150 1.33 4.91 -31.37
C ALA A 150 0.44 4.91 -30.11
N GLN A 151 -0.63 4.11 -30.14
CA GLN A 151 -1.49 3.91 -28.96
C GLN A 151 -0.73 3.23 -27.82
N MET A 152 0.08 2.21 -28.12
CA MET A 152 0.94 1.58 -27.10
C MET A 152 1.90 2.57 -26.47
N PHE A 153 2.54 3.43 -27.26
CA PHE A 153 3.42 4.48 -26.73
C PHE A 153 2.69 5.47 -25.81
N TYR A 154 1.48 5.88 -26.21
CA TYR A 154 0.59 6.70 -25.38
C TYR A 154 0.33 6.04 -24.02
N TYR A 155 -0.16 4.79 -24.02
CA TYR A 155 -0.48 4.09 -22.77
C TYR A 155 0.75 3.79 -21.92
N CYS A 156 1.87 3.37 -22.52
CA CYS A 156 3.14 3.18 -21.81
C CYS A 156 3.56 4.45 -21.05
N THR A 157 3.40 5.63 -21.66
CA THR A 157 3.77 6.91 -21.03
C THR A 157 2.95 7.16 -19.77
N PHE A 158 1.62 7.03 -19.85
CA PHE A 158 0.74 7.20 -18.69
C PHE A 158 0.98 6.14 -17.61
N ILE A 159 1.20 4.89 -18.01
CA ILE A 159 1.51 3.78 -17.09
C ILE A 159 2.81 4.06 -16.34
N VAL A 160 3.89 4.46 -17.00
CA VAL A 160 5.17 4.74 -16.33
C VAL A 160 5.03 5.85 -15.28
N ILE A 161 4.32 6.93 -15.61
CA ILE A 161 4.08 8.04 -14.68
C ILE A 161 3.16 7.61 -13.53
N PHE A 162 2.13 6.81 -13.82
CA PHE A 162 1.26 6.22 -12.79
C PHE A 162 2.05 5.36 -11.82
N GLN A 163 2.95 4.49 -12.30
CA GLN A 163 3.76 3.61 -11.45
C GLN A 163 4.78 4.40 -10.62
N PHE A 164 5.32 5.49 -11.16
CA PHE A 164 6.11 6.42 -10.36
C PHE A 164 5.27 7.06 -9.24
N GLY A 165 4.06 7.53 -9.56
CA GLY A 165 3.14 8.12 -8.58
C GLY A 165 2.72 7.11 -7.51
N TRP A 166 2.42 5.88 -7.92
CA TRP A 166 2.14 4.74 -7.06
C TRP A 166 3.27 4.52 -6.04
N ALA A 167 4.50 4.37 -6.52
CA ALA A 167 5.68 4.16 -5.69
C ALA A 167 5.93 5.34 -4.74
N ALA A 168 5.77 6.58 -5.24
CA ALA A 168 5.88 7.81 -4.46
C ALA A 168 4.92 7.83 -3.26
N VAL A 169 3.63 7.58 -3.49
CA VAL A 169 2.61 7.50 -2.41
C VAL A 169 2.93 6.35 -1.45
N GLN A 170 3.22 5.15 -1.95
CA GLN A 170 3.42 3.98 -1.12
C GLN A 170 4.63 4.10 -0.18
N ILE A 171 5.77 4.50 -0.72
CA ILE A 171 7.03 4.53 0.03
C ILE A 171 7.04 5.68 1.02
N SER A 172 6.59 6.87 0.61
CA SER A 172 6.46 8.01 1.53
C SER A 172 5.49 7.70 2.69
N HIS A 173 4.34 7.11 2.40
CA HIS A 173 3.35 6.73 3.43
C HIS A 173 3.94 5.73 4.44
N LEU A 174 4.59 4.66 3.98
CA LEU A 174 5.24 3.68 4.86
C LEU A 174 6.37 4.27 5.70
N SER A 175 7.21 5.11 5.10
CA SER A 175 8.33 5.75 5.79
C SER A 175 7.90 6.73 6.88
N LEU A 176 6.65 7.20 6.83
CA LEU A 176 6.08 8.12 7.81
C LEU A 176 5.71 7.41 9.14
N ILE A 177 5.43 6.11 9.14
CA ILE A 177 5.09 5.33 10.35
C ILE A 177 6.14 5.51 11.47
N PRO A 178 7.44 5.24 11.23
CA PRO A 178 8.44 5.42 12.26
C PRO A 178 8.59 6.89 12.67
N GLU A 179 8.35 7.84 11.79
CA GLU A 179 8.43 9.27 12.11
C GLU A 179 7.26 9.74 13.00
N LEU A 180 6.06 9.16 12.84
CA LEU A 180 4.89 9.49 13.65
C LEU A 180 4.94 8.90 15.07
N THR A 181 5.66 7.79 15.28
CA THR A 181 5.72 7.15 16.59
C THR A 181 7.01 6.37 16.86
N PRO A 182 7.63 6.56 18.05
CA PRO A 182 8.74 5.72 18.50
C PRO A 182 8.25 4.35 19.01
N ASN A 183 6.98 4.19 19.35
CA ASN A 183 6.43 2.97 19.96
C ASN A 183 6.09 1.88 18.93
N GLU A 184 6.74 0.72 19.00
CA GLU A 184 6.51 -0.42 18.11
C GLU A 184 5.06 -0.93 18.08
N HIS A 185 4.36 -0.84 19.22
CA HIS A 185 2.96 -1.25 19.30
C HIS A 185 2.06 -0.34 18.46
N ASP A 186 2.31 0.97 18.49
CA ASP A 186 1.57 1.94 17.69
C ASP A 186 1.94 1.84 16.19
N ARG A 187 3.19 1.52 15.84
CA ARG A 187 3.58 1.22 14.44
C ARG A 187 2.81 0.03 13.88
N THR A 188 2.66 -1.01 14.69
CA THR A 188 1.88 -2.20 14.33
C THR A 188 0.41 -1.84 14.14
N LYS A 189 -0.17 -1.01 15.02
CA LYS A 189 -1.54 -0.50 14.89
C LYS A 189 -1.74 0.33 13.61
N LEU A 190 -0.85 1.28 13.32
CA LEU A 190 -0.93 2.10 12.10
C LEU A 190 -0.86 1.23 10.84
N THR A 191 0.00 0.22 10.84
CA THR A 191 0.10 -0.77 9.75
C THR A 191 -1.20 -1.56 9.59
N ALA A 192 -1.79 -2.02 10.69
CA ALA A 192 -3.06 -2.75 10.68
C ALA A 192 -4.23 -1.88 10.19
N ILE A 193 -4.32 -0.63 10.64
CA ILE A 193 -5.33 0.34 10.19
C ILE A 193 -5.21 0.58 8.68
N ARG A 194 -3.99 0.76 8.18
CA ARG A 194 -3.75 0.90 6.73
C ARG A 194 -4.30 -0.31 5.96
N TYR A 195 -3.97 -1.53 6.38
CA TYR A 195 -4.49 -2.74 5.71
C TYR A 195 -6.01 -2.88 5.81
N CYS A 196 -6.62 -2.43 6.91
CA CYS A 196 -8.08 -2.37 7.01
C CYS A 196 -8.69 -1.46 5.94
N PHE A 197 -8.12 -0.26 5.74
CA PHE A 197 -8.52 0.63 4.66
C PHE A 197 -8.25 0.04 3.26
N THR A 198 -7.16 -0.72 3.08
CA THR A 198 -6.90 -1.45 1.83
C THR A 198 -8.01 -2.46 1.53
N VAL A 199 -8.44 -3.25 2.51
CA VAL A 199 -9.54 -4.22 2.33
C VAL A 199 -10.84 -3.48 2.00
N ILE A 200 -11.18 -2.44 2.75
CA ILE A 200 -12.38 -1.62 2.51
C ILE A 200 -12.35 -1.05 1.08
N SER A 201 -11.21 -0.53 0.65
CA SER A 201 -11.01 0.04 -0.70
C SER A 201 -11.28 -1.00 -1.78
N ASN A 202 -10.68 -2.20 -1.67
CA ASN A 202 -10.92 -3.29 -2.63
C ASN A 202 -12.40 -3.67 -2.72
N VAL A 203 -13.07 -3.86 -1.58
CA VAL A 203 -14.50 -4.19 -1.52
C VAL A 203 -15.34 -3.08 -2.16
N LEU A 204 -15.04 -1.81 -1.87
CA LEU A 204 -15.73 -0.67 -2.47
C LEU A 204 -15.58 -0.64 -3.99
N VAL A 205 -14.38 -0.87 -4.54
CA VAL A 205 -14.17 -0.92 -5.99
C VAL A 205 -15.02 -2.00 -6.65
N TYR A 206 -15.08 -3.21 -6.06
CA TYR A 206 -15.89 -4.28 -6.63
C TYR A 206 -17.39 -3.99 -6.54
N ILE A 207 -17.88 -3.38 -5.45
CA ILE A 207 -19.27 -2.96 -5.34
C ILE A 207 -19.60 -1.88 -6.37
N ILE A 208 -18.77 -0.84 -6.50
CA ILE A 208 -18.97 0.24 -7.49
C ILE A 208 -18.97 -0.34 -8.90
N THR A 209 -18.02 -1.22 -9.22
CA THR A 209 -17.94 -1.86 -10.54
C THR A 209 -19.16 -2.73 -10.80
N TRP A 210 -19.59 -3.51 -9.81
CA TRP A 210 -20.81 -4.32 -9.91
C TRP A 210 -22.03 -3.45 -10.20
N ILE A 211 -22.25 -2.37 -9.45
CA ILE A 211 -23.36 -1.43 -9.69
C ILE A 211 -23.28 -0.87 -11.12
N VAL A 212 -22.14 -0.32 -11.52
CA VAL A 212 -21.97 0.33 -12.83
C VAL A 212 -22.18 -0.65 -13.99
N LEU A 213 -21.73 -1.90 -13.86
CA LEU A 213 -21.93 -2.92 -14.89
C LEU A 213 -23.40 -3.38 -15.01
N HIS A 214 -24.21 -3.29 -13.95
CA HIS A 214 -25.63 -3.69 -13.95
C HIS A 214 -26.60 -2.55 -14.31
N MET A 215 -26.17 -1.29 -14.27
CA MET A 215 -27.09 -0.15 -14.44
C MET A 215 -27.74 -0.04 -15.83
N ASN A 216 -27.13 -0.63 -16.87
CA ASN A 216 -27.56 -0.41 -18.28
C ASN A 216 -27.71 -1.66 -19.15
N ASP A 217 -27.41 -2.87 -18.66
CA ASP A 217 -27.52 -4.10 -19.45
C ASP A 217 -28.30 -5.18 -18.70
N GLY A 218 -29.11 -5.95 -19.44
CA GLY A 218 -29.65 -7.20 -18.93
C GLY A 218 -28.51 -8.14 -18.53
N GLU A 219 -28.75 -9.03 -17.56
CA GLU A 219 -27.74 -9.87 -16.89
C GLU A 219 -26.85 -10.75 -17.82
N THR A 220 -27.15 -10.80 -19.13
CA THR A 220 -26.59 -11.75 -20.10
C THR A 220 -25.53 -11.19 -21.05
N ASN A 221 -25.22 -9.89 -21.03
CA ASN A 221 -24.28 -9.31 -22.00
C ASN A 221 -22.81 -9.59 -21.62
N LYS A 222 -22.00 -9.91 -22.64
CA LYS A 222 -20.53 -10.01 -22.51
C LYS A 222 -19.91 -8.61 -22.57
N ILE A 223 -18.75 -8.42 -21.93
CA ILE A 223 -18.03 -7.13 -21.98
C ILE A 223 -17.49 -6.92 -23.40
N GLY A 224 -17.64 -5.70 -23.92
CA GLY A 224 -17.08 -5.32 -25.21
C GLY A 224 -16.74 -3.84 -25.35
N PRO A 225 -16.46 -3.38 -26.58
CA PRO A 225 -16.04 -2.01 -26.86
C PRO A 225 -17.04 -0.92 -26.40
N SER A 226 -18.33 -1.25 -26.33
CA SER A 226 -19.38 -0.35 -25.85
C SER A 226 -19.28 -0.05 -24.34
N ASP A 227 -18.54 -0.85 -23.58
CA ASP A 227 -18.43 -0.71 -22.13
C ASP A 227 -17.34 0.27 -21.67
N GLY A 228 -16.57 0.85 -22.59
CA GLY A 228 -15.52 1.83 -22.26
C GLY A 228 -15.99 2.94 -21.30
N PRO A 229 -17.15 3.59 -21.53
CA PRO A 229 -17.69 4.59 -20.61
C PRO A 229 -17.98 4.06 -19.20
N LYS A 230 -18.33 2.78 -19.04
CA LYS A 230 -18.59 2.17 -17.72
C LYS A 230 -17.31 2.14 -16.88
N PHE A 231 -16.19 1.70 -17.46
CA PHE A 231 -14.89 1.73 -16.78
C PHE A 231 -14.48 3.15 -16.40
N GLN A 232 -14.76 4.13 -17.26
CA GLN A 232 -14.54 5.55 -16.94
C GLN A 232 -15.37 6.01 -15.73
N HIS A 233 -16.65 5.66 -15.65
CA HIS A 233 -17.49 5.99 -14.48
C HIS A 233 -16.94 5.38 -13.17
N VAL A 234 -16.46 4.14 -13.22
CA VAL A 234 -15.79 3.52 -12.06
C VAL A 234 -14.55 4.31 -11.69
N VAL A 235 -13.69 4.65 -12.66
CA VAL A 235 -12.46 5.42 -12.42
C VAL A 235 -12.75 6.79 -11.80
N TRP A 236 -13.67 7.58 -12.36
CA TRP A 236 -14.03 8.87 -11.77
C TRP A 236 -14.60 8.74 -10.35
N SER A 237 -15.37 7.69 -10.09
CA SER A 237 -15.93 7.42 -8.76
C SER A 237 -14.81 7.12 -7.75
N VAL A 238 -13.89 6.21 -8.06
CA VAL A 238 -12.80 5.84 -7.14
C VAL A 238 -11.78 6.96 -6.94
N LEU A 239 -11.50 7.75 -7.98
CA LEU A 239 -10.61 8.90 -7.87
C LEU A 239 -11.22 10.00 -7.01
N SER A 240 -12.53 10.25 -7.13
CA SER A 240 -13.21 11.23 -6.28
C SER A 240 -13.09 10.87 -4.79
N LEU A 241 -13.26 9.59 -4.45
CA LEU A 241 -13.05 9.07 -3.10
C LEU A 241 -11.58 9.21 -2.67
N GLY A 242 -10.65 8.82 -3.54
CA GLY A 242 -9.21 8.91 -3.29
C GLY A 242 -8.71 10.34 -3.05
N VAL A 243 -9.26 11.33 -3.77
CA VAL A 243 -8.97 12.76 -3.56
C VAL A 243 -9.42 13.19 -2.16
N VAL A 244 -10.65 12.86 -1.77
CA VAL A 244 -11.18 13.21 -0.43
C VAL A 244 -10.30 12.61 0.67
N CYS A 245 -9.95 11.32 0.55
CA CYS A 245 -9.05 10.65 1.50
C CYS A 245 -7.64 11.26 1.53
N SER A 246 -7.09 11.63 0.37
CA SER A 246 -5.76 12.26 0.27
C SER A 246 -5.76 13.65 0.92
N VAL A 247 -6.82 14.44 0.72
CA VAL A 247 -6.98 15.75 1.38
C VAL A 247 -7.06 15.58 2.90
N ILE A 248 -7.84 14.62 3.40
CA ILE A 248 -7.92 14.32 4.84
C ILE A 248 -6.53 13.98 5.38
N PHE A 249 -5.78 13.10 4.72
CA PHE A 249 -4.41 12.75 5.11
C PHE A 249 -3.52 14.00 5.20
N HIS A 250 -3.50 14.83 4.15
CA HIS A 250 -2.63 16.00 4.11
C HIS A 250 -3.02 17.11 5.11
N VAL A 251 -4.28 17.23 5.48
CA VAL A 251 -4.77 18.23 6.46
C VAL A 251 -4.50 17.77 7.90
N TYR A 252 -4.77 16.51 8.21
CA TYR A 252 -4.75 16.01 9.60
C TYR A 252 -3.41 15.39 10.03
N VAL A 253 -2.63 14.86 9.09
CA VAL A 253 -1.30 14.31 9.40
C VAL A 253 -0.27 15.43 9.27
N LYS A 254 0.32 15.84 10.39
CA LYS A 254 1.43 16.79 10.42
C LYS A 254 2.74 16.06 10.62
N GLU A 255 3.71 16.36 9.76
CA GLU A 255 5.10 15.97 9.93
C GLU A 255 5.74 17.03 10.84
N TRP A 256 6.40 16.61 11.92
CA TRP A 256 7.03 17.53 12.85
C TRP A 256 8.52 17.64 12.51
N ASP A 257 9.00 18.86 12.26
CA ASP A 257 10.44 19.15 12.13
C ASP A 257 11.10 18.98 13.49
N ASN A 258 11.49 17.76 13.84
CA ASN A 258 12.30 17.50 15.01
C ASN A 258 13.75 17.29 14.56
N ASP A 259 14.52 18.38 14.48
CA ASP A 259 16.00 18.36 14.53
C ASP A 259 16.50 17.51 15.72
N VAL A 260 15.73 17.46 16.82
CA VAL A 260 16.02 16.66 18.01
C VAL A 260 15.87 15.14 17.75
N SER A 261 14.96 14.72 16.87
CA SER A 261 14.72 13.30 16.56
C SER A 261 15.82 12.69 15.68
N GLN A 262 16.50 13.51 14.86
CA GLN A 262 17.68 13.09 14.12
C GLN A 262 18.85 12.77 15.06
N ASN A 263 19.02 13.54 16.14
CA ASN A 263 20.10 13.32 17.10
C ASN A 263 19.93 12.04 17.94
N VAL A 264 18.70 11.63 18.25
CA VAL A 264 18.44 10.37 18.98
C VAL A 264 18.51 9.15 18.05
N ARG A 265 18.05 9.28 16.79
CA ARG A 265 18.11 8.20 15.77
C ARG A 265 19.47 8.02 15.12
N GLY A 266 20.31 9.05 15.09
CA GLY A 266 21.68 8.97 14.57
C GLY A 266 22.57 7.97 15.31
N SER A 267 22.15 7.54 16.52
CA SER A 267 22.86 6.51 17.29
C SER A 267 22.48 5.07 16.93
N GLN A 268 21.34 4.84 16.26
CA GLN A 268 21.04 3.55 15.64
C GLN A 268 21.80 3.49 14.32
N LEU A 269 22.94 2.79 14.31
CA LEU A 269 23.75 2.50 13.13
C LEU A 269 22.84 2.28 11.92
N ARG A 270 22.79 3.27 11.01
CA ARG A 270 22.10 3.16 9.73
C ARG A 270 22.73 1.95 9.04
N THR A 271 22.00 0.85 8.97
CA THR A 271 22.51 -0.40 8.39
C THR A 271 22.92 -0.06 6.96
N SER A 272 24.17 -0.35 6.58
CA SER A 272 24.63 -0.02 5.23
C SER A 272 23.74 -0.75 4.23
N VAL A 273 23.35 -0.08 3.15
CA VAL A 273 22.58 -0.70 2.06
C VAL A 273 23.30 -1.95 1.55
N ARG A 274 24.65 -1.92 1.54
CA ARG A 274 25.48 -3.08 1.23
C ARG A 274 25.27 -4.24 2.19
N ASP A 275 25.22 -3.97 3.49
CA ASP A 275 25.03 -5.01 4.52
C ASP A 275 23.63 -5.63 4.43
N LEU A 276 22.63 -4.81 4.08
CA LEU A 276 21.27 -5.28 3.81
C LEU A 276 21.24 -6.19 2.58
N LEU A 277 21.85 -5.76 1.46
CA LEU A 277 21.91 -6.51 0.20
C LEU A 277 22.80 -7.77 0.28
N LEU A 278 23.69 -7.90 1.26
CA LEU A 278 24.48 -9.11 1.47
C LEU A 278 23.83 -10.09 2.48
N SER A 279 22.75 -9.68 3.14
CA SER A 279 22.11 -10.50 4.17
C SER A 279 21.27 -11.63 3.57
N CYS A 280 21.72 -12.87 3.75
CA CYS A 280 20.97 -14.06 3.34
C CYS A 280 19.54 -14.11 3.93
N LYS A 281 19.35 -13.59 5.15
CA LYS A 281 18.03 -13.53 5.80
C LYS A 281 17.04 -12.66 5.02
N VAL A 282 17.50 -11.57 4.39
CA VAL A 282 16.66 -10.70 3.58
C VAL A 282 16.15 -11.46 2.35
N TYR A 283 17.02 -12.21 1.68
CA TYR A 283 16.63 -13.02 0.52
C TYR A 283 15.69 -14.17 0.87
N GLN A 284 15.85 -14.80 2.04
CA GLN A 284 14.92 -15.83 2.51
C GLN A 284 13.51 -15.28 2.71
N VAL A 285 13.39 -14.13 3.39
CA VAL A 285 12.09 -13.47 3.59
C VAL A 285 11.52 -12.96 2.27
N ALA A 286 12.36 -12.39 1.41
CA ALA A 286 11.97 -11.91 0.09
C ALA A 286 11.42 -13.06 -0.78
N ALA A 287 12.07 -14.23 -0.83
CA ALA A 287 11.60 -15.36 -1.62
C ALA A 287 10.20 -15.84 -1.19
N VAL A 288 9.98 -15.99 0.11
CA VAL A 288 8.68 -16.40 0.67
C VAL A 288 7.60 -15.35 0.37
N TYR A 289 7.93 -14.07 0.60
CA TYR A 289 7.01 -12.96 0.36
C TYR A 289 6.65 -12.81 -1.13
N MET A 290 7.66 -12.85 -2.01
CA MET A 290 7.48 -12.74 -3.46
C MET A 290 6.64 -13.88 -4.01
N SER A 291 6.89 -15.13 -3.58
CA SER A 291 6.10 -16.28 -4.02
C SER A 291 4.63 -16.13 -3.63
N SER A 292 4.37 -15.70 -2.39
CA SER A 292 3.01 -15.45 -1.89
C SER A 292 2.31 -14.34 -2.66
N ARG A 293 3.01 -13.21 -2.89
CA ARG A 293 2.47 -12.06 -3.61
C ARG A 293 2.21 -12.39 -5.07
N LEU A 294 3.10 -13.13 -5.72
CA LEU A 294 2.93 -13.54 -7.11
C LEU A 294 1.70 -14.44 -7.27
N PHE A 295 1.49 -15.40 -6.37
CA PHE A 295 0.30 -16.26 -6.38
C PHE A 295 -0.99 -15.44 -6.30
N VAL A 296 -1.08 -14.52 -5.33
CA VAL A 296 -2.27 -13.67 -5.14
C VAL A 296 -2.49 -12.74 -6.33
N ASN A 297 -1.43 -12.05 -6.78
CA ASN A 297 -1.55 -11.07 -7.87
C ASN A 297 -1.90 -11.73 -9.20
N LEU A 298 -1.28 -12.86 -9.55
CA LEU A 298 -1.62 -13.58 -10.79
C LEU A 298 -3.06 -14.07 -10.78
N THR A 299 -3.50 -14.62 -9.63
CA THR A 299 -4.89 -15.05 -9.46
C THR A 299 -5.83 -13.85 -9.68
N GLN A 300 -5.59 -12.73 -9.01
CA GLN A 300 -6.42 -11.52 -9.14
C GLN A 300 -6.45 -10.97 -10.58
N VAL A 301 -5.32 -11.00 -11.29
CA VAL A 301 -5.19 -10.49 -12.66
C VAL A 301 -5.90 -11.34 -13.70
N PHE A 302 -5.82 -12.67 -13.57
CA PHE A 302 -6.33 -13.58 -14.60
C PHE A 302 -7.75 -14.10 -14.33
N ILE A 303 -8.26 -14.00 -13.09
CA ILE A 303 -9.63 -14.44 -12.77
C ILE A 303 -10.66 -13.86 -13.74
N PRO A 304 -10.69 -12.54 -14.02
CA PRO A 304 -11.72 -11.98 -14.88
C PRO A 304 -11.66 -12.55 -16.30
N LEU A 305 -10.47 -12.72 -16.87
CA LEU A 305 -10.30 -13.32 -18.20
C LEU A 305 -10.70 -14.81 -18.19
N TYR A 306 -10.35 -15.56 -17.14
CA TYR A 306 -10.76 -16.95 -17.00
C TYR A 306 -12.30 -17.09 -16.95
N LEU A 307 -12.97 -16.25 -16.16
CA LEU A 307 -14.43 -16.24 -16.07
C LEU A 307 -15.07 -15.86 -17.41
N HIS A 308 -14.54 -14.86 -18.10
CA HIS A 308 -15.17 -14.30 -19.29
C HIS A 308 -14.88 -15.09 -20.57
N GLU A 309 -13.62 -15.48 -20.78
CA GLU A 309 -13.19 -16.13 -22.01
C GLU A 309 -13.26 -17.65 -21.92
N THR A 310 -12.86 -18.23 -20.78
CA THR A 310 -12.82 -19.70 -20.64
C THR A 310 -14.17 -20.27 -20.20
N LEU A 311 -14.81 -19.65 -19.21
CA LEU A 311 -16.11 -20.10 -18.69
C LEU A 311 -17.31 -19.41 -19.34
N GLU A 312 -17.08 -18.48 -20.27
CA GLU A 312 -18.10 -17.73 -21.00
C GLU A 312 -19.16 -17.04 -20.13
N MET A 313 -18.78 -16.66 -18.89
CA MET A 313 -19.69 -16.06 -17.93
C MET A 313 -20.04 -14.60 -18.28
N PRO A 314 -21.24 -14.12 -17.87
CA PRO A 314 -21.66 -12.75 -18.13
C PRO A 314 -20.79 -11.73 -17.40
N ALA A 315 -20.82 -10.48 -17.89
CA ALA A 315 -20.03 -9.36 -17.36
C ALA A 315 -20.19 -9.14 -15.85
N SER A 316 -21.38 -9.44 -15.29
CA SER A 316 -21.69 -9.34 -13.86
C SER A 316 -20.74 -10.16 -12.99
N SER A 317 -20.25 -11.30 -13.50
CA SER A 317 -19.36 -12.23 -12.80
C SER A 317 -17.98 -11.64 -12.55
N LEU A 318 -17.57 -10.65 -13.36
CA LEU A 318 -16.26 -9.99 -13.29
C LEU A 318 -16.13 -9.06 -12.08
N ALA A 319 -17.25 -8.67 -11.48
CA ALA A 319 -17.26 -7.92 -10.23
C ALA A 319 -17.66 -8.80 -9.03
N SER A 320 -18.65 -9.69 -9.20
CA SER A 320 -19.17 -10.50 -8.09
C SER A 320 -18.20 -11.57 -7.60
N VAL A 321 -17.47 -12.26 -8.50
CA VAL A 321 -16.53 -13.33 -8.09
C VAL A 321 -15.33 -12.77 -7.33
N PRO A 322 -14.61 -11.73 -7.81
CA PRO A 322 -13.55 -11.10 -7.02
C PRO A 322 -14.05 -10.55 -5.67
N LEU A 323 -15.28 -10.00 -5.63
CA LEU A 323 -15.89 -9.55 -4.37
C LEU A 323 -16.06 -10.71 -3.38
N ILE A 324 -16.62 -11.84 -3.82
CA ILE A 324 -16.80 -13.04 -2.97
C ILE A 324 -15.44 -13.55 -2.48
N MET A 325 -14.42 -13.57 -3.34
CA MET A 325 -13.07 -13.98 -2.96
C MET A 325 -12.47 -13.06 -1.90
N PHE A 326 -12.63 -11.74 -2.04
CA PHE A 326 -12.14 -10.78 -1.05
C PHE A 326 -12.90 -10.89 0.28
N LEU A 327 -14.22 -11.04 0.27
CA LEU A 327 -15.01 -11.27 1.48
C LEU A 327 -14.62 -12.58 2.17
N GLY A 328 -14.42 -13.66 1.42
CA GLY A 328 -13.92 -14.93 1.95
C GLY A 328 -12.52 -14.80 2.56
N SER A 329 -11.63 -14.02 1.93
CA SER A 329 -10.30 -13.74 2.48
C SER A 329 -10.37 -12.92 3.78
N LEU A 330 -11.31 -11.97 3.88
CA LEU A 330 -11.54 -11.17 5.07
C LEU A 330 -12.03 -12.06 6.22
N VAL A 331 -13.03 -12.91 5.98
CA VAL A 331 -13.52 -13.87 6.97
C VAL A 331 -12.39 -14.78 7.44
N THR A 332 -11.61 -15.33 6.51
CA THR A 332 -10.46 -16.19 6.82
C THR A 332 -9.41 -15.46 7.68
N SER A 333 -9.18 -14.18 7.42
CA SER A 333 -8.22 -13.37 8.20
C SER A 333 -8.62 -13.19 9.67
N LEU A 334 -9.92 -13.25 10.01
CA LEU A 334 -10.38 -13.18 11.40
C LEU A 334 -10.02 -14.45 12.19
N PHE A 335 -9.99 -15.60 11.52
CA PHE A 335 -9.65 -16.88 12.14
C PHE A 335 -8.15 -17.18 12.11
N ILE A 336 -7.37 -16.51 11.25
CA ILE A 336 -5.96 -16.84 11.05
C ILE A 336 -5.12 -16.68 12.32
N GLU A 337 -5.44 -15.72 13.18
CA GLU A 337 -4.71 -15.53 14.43
C GLU A 337 -4.93 -16.72 15.38
N LYS A 338 -6.18 -17.19 15.48
CA LYS A 338 -6.53 -18.37 16.29
C LYS A 338 -5.82 -19.61 15.76
N ILE A 339 -5.79 -19.79 14.45
CA ILE A 339 -5.09 -20.91 13.79
C ILE A 339 -3.58 -20.80 14.03
N ASN A 340 -2.99 -19.62 13.87
CA ASN A 340 -1.56 -19.39 14.09
C ASN A 340 -1.14 -19.68 15.54
N ARG A 341 -1.99 -19.37 16.53
CA ARG A 341 -1.76 -19.71 17.94
C ARG A 341 -1.87 -21.21 18.23
N CYS A 342 -2.76 -21.90 17.53
CA CYS A 342 -2.99 -23.34 17.73
C CYS A 342 -1.94 -24.22 17.01
N CYS A 343 -1.63 -23.90 15.76
CA CYS A 343 -0.82 -24.74 14.87
C CYS A 343 0.58 -24.20 14.60
N GLY A 344 0.85 -22.94 14.95
CA GLY A 344 2.10 -22.25 14.64
C GLY A 344 2.16 -21.71 13.20
N ARG A 345 2.82 -20.56 13.01
CA ARG A 345 2.86 -19.82 11.72
C ARG A 345 3.43 -20.62 10.55
N LYS A 346 4.42 -21.49 10.79
CA LYS A 346 5.04 -22.31 9.74
C LYS A 346 4.05 -23.31 9.16
N LEU A 347 3.33 -24.03 10.02
CA LEU A 347 2.34 -25.02 9.59
C LEU A 347 1.15 -24.35 8.89
N THR A 348 0.66 -23.23 9.44
CA THR A 348 -0.42 -22.45 8.82
C THR A 348 -0.05 -21.97 7.42
N TYR A 349 1.18 -21.49 7.22
CA TYR A 349 1.67 -21.11 5.90
C TYR A 349 1.74 -22.30 4.93
N THR A 350 2.29 -23.44 5.37
CA THR A 350 2.37 -24.65 4.54
C THR A 350 0.99 -25.17 4.15
N LEU A 351 0.03 -25.17 5.07
CA LEU A 351 -1.36 -25.54 4.78
C LEU A 351 -1.98 -24.61 3.74
N GLY A 352 -1.79 -23.30 3.88
CA GLY A 352 -2.26 -22.32 2.88
C GLY A 352 -1.64 -22.54 1.50
N ALA A 353 -0.34 -22.83 1.44
CA ALA A 353 0.34 -23.14 0.18
C ALA A 353 -0.19 -24.43 -0.47
N LEU A 354 -0.41 -25.48 0.32
CA LEU A 354 -1.00 -26.73 -0.16
C LEU A 354 -2.41 -26.51 -0.70
N LEU A 355 -3.25 -25.74 0.02
CA LEU A 355 -4.58 -25.37 -0.46
C LEU A 355 -4.53 -24.64 -1.79
N GLY A 356 -3.63 -23.67 -1.93
CA GLY A 356 -3.42 -22.94 -3.20
C GLY A 356 -3.02 -23.87 -4.35
N ILE A 357 -2.07 -24.79 -4.13
CA ILE A 357 -1.65 -25.76 -5.14
C ILE A 357 -2.81 -26.70 -5.51
N THR A 358 -3.55 -27.20 -4.53
CA THR A 358 -4.71 -28.08 -4.79
C THR A 358 -5.80 -27.37 -5.59
N ALA A 359 -6.04 -26.08 -5.33
CA ALA A 359 -6.98 -25.27 -6.11
C ALA A 359 -6.51 -25.11 -7.57
N CYS A 360 -5.21 -24.88 -7.81
CA CYS A 360 -4.67 -24.82 -9.16
C CYS A 360 -4.83 -26.14 -9.93
N VAL A 361 -4.58 -27.28 -9.28
CA VAL A 361 -4.77 -28.60 -9.89
C VAL A 361 -6.25 -28.85 -10.18
N TRP A 362 -7.14 -28.47 -9.25
CA TRP A 362 -8.59 -28.60 -9.41
C TRP A 362 -9.11 -27.80 -10.61
N ILE A 363 -8.71 -26.52 -10.73
CA ILE A 363 -9.10 -25.66 -11.84
C ILE A 363 -8.64 -26.26 -13.17
N ARG A 364 -7.40 -26.78 -13.23
CA ARG A 364 -6.86 -27.40 -14.44
C ARG A 364 -7.69 -28.61 -14.89
N ILE A 365 -8.01 -29.52 -13.97
CA ILE A 365 -8.80 -30.72 -14.28
C ILE A 365 -10.23 -30.34 -14.71
N GLY A 366 -10.85 -29.38 -14.01
CA GLY A 366 -12.20 -28.93 -14.33
C GLY A 366 -12.34 -28.17 -15.65
N SER A 367 -11.22 -27.74 -16.25
CA SER A 367 -11.19 -27.04 -17.54
C SER A 367 -10.95 -27.94 -18.76
N GLU A 368 -10.73 -29.25 -18.58
CA GLU A 368 -10.62 -30.19 -19.70
C GLU A 368 -12.03 -30.51 -20.24
N PRO A 369 -12.30 -30.32 -21.55
CA PRO A 369 -13.58 -30.71 -22.13
C PRO A 369 -13.73 -32.22 -22.04
N GLU A 370 -14.90 -32.70 -21.61
CA GLU A 370 -15.27 -34.11 -21.73
C GLU A 370 -15.06 -34.52 -23.20
N LEU A 371 -14.10 -35.42 -23.44
CA LEU A 371 -13.95 -36.06 -24.74
C LEU A 371 -15.30 -36.69 -25.10
N PRO A 372 -15.82 -36.49 -26.34
CA PRO A 372 -17.04 -37.16 -26.75
C PRO A 372 -16.80 -38.66 -26.63
N VAL A 373 -17.55 -39.30 -25.73
CA VAL A 373 -17.61 -40.75 -25.64
C VAL A 373 -18.23 -41.23 -26.95
N GLY A 374 -17.39 -41.75 -27.83
CA GLY A 374 -17.77 -42.31 -29.13
C GLY A 374 -18.52 -43.62 -29.01
#